data_AF-A0A2J6XTY9-F1
#
_entry.id   AF-A0A2J6XTY9-F1
#
_cell.length_a   1.000
_cell.length_b   1.000
_cell.length_c   1.000
_cell.angle_alpha   90.00
_cell.angle_beta   90.00
_cell.angle_gamma   90.00
#
_symmetry.space_group_name_H-M   'P 1'
#
loop_
_entity.id
_entity.type
_entity.pdbx_description
1 polymer ?
#
loop_
_entity_poly.entity_id
_entity_poly.type
_entity_poly.pdbx_seq_one_letter_code
_entity_poly.pdbx_strand_id
1 'polypeptide(L)'
;MFEWLKRLFLPSSQPPKGFTINIKCKRCGEVIPVRIRAVEESNPEFGPSDEIVRYELWKDVLGEKCPNLMRLHITFSPDWRIISKEVENGEIVEDSK
;
A
#
# COMPACT_ATOMS: atom_id res chain seq x y z
N MET A 1 40.48 -0.13 -2.90
CA MET A 1 39.55 -1.26 -2.73
C MET A 1 38.18 -0.78 -3.19
N PHE A 2 37.65 -1.41 -4.23
CA PHE A 2 36.72 -0.82 -5.20
C PHE A 2 35.27 -0.71 -4.69
N GLU A 3 34.89 0.45 -4.11
CA GLU A 3 33.52 0.80 -3.67
C GLU A 3 32.48 0.93 -4.83
N TRP A 4 32.93 0.96 -6.10
CA TRP A 4 32.05 1.10 -7.27
C TRP A 4 31.20 -0.15 -7.56
N LEU A 5 31.61 -1.34 -7.10
CA LEU A 5 30.91 -2.60 -7.35
C LEU A 5 29.60 -2.73 -6.57
N LYS A 6 29.41 -1.98 -5.47
CA LYS A 6 28.17 -2.00 -4.68
C LYS A 6 26.99 -1.32 -5.40
N ARG A 7 27.23 -0.57 -6.49
CA ARG A 7 26.19 0.11 -7.29
C ARG A 7 25.56 -0.77 -8.38
N LEU A 8 26.12 -1.95 -8.65
CA LEU A 8 25.63 -2.85 -9.72
C LEU A 8 24.53 -3.83 -9.25
N PHE A 9 24.14 -3.77 -7.97
CA PHE A 9 23.07 -4.58 -7.40
C PHE A 9 21.96 -3.71 -6.80
N LEU A 10 21.51 -2.66 -7.50
CA LEU A 10 20.17 -2.14 -7.24
C LEU A 10 19.18 -3.10 -7.93
N PRO A 11 18.41 -3.93 -7.19
CA PRO A 11 17.31 -4.62 -7.80
C PRO A 11 16.37 -3.57 -8.37
N SER A 12 16.22 -3.51 -9.69
CA SER A 12 15.15 -2.74 -10.31
C SER A 12 13.84 -3.41 -9.93
N SER A 13 13.23 -3.01 -8.82
CA SER A 13 11.87 -3.42 -8.54
C SER A 13 10.99 -2.76 -9.60
N GLN A 14 10.39 -3.61 -10.44
CA GLN A 14 9.33 -3.10 -11.30
C GLN A 14 8.17 -2.64 -10.42
N PRO A 15 7.50 -1.54 -10.78
CA PRO A 15 6.31 -1.12 -10.08
C PRO A 15 5.33 -2.30 -10.01
N PRO A 16 4.68 -2.53 -8.86
CA PRO A 16 3.81 -3.67 -8.67
C PRO A 16 2.65 -3.57 -9.65
N LYS A 17 2.30 -4.71 -10.27
CA LYS A 17 1.00 -4.86 -10.92
C LYS A 17 -0.08 -4.63 -9.86
N GLY A 18 -1.21 -4.06 -10.28
CA GLY A 18 -2.34 -3.84 -9.38
C GLY A 18 -2.76 -5.13 -8.66
N PHE A 19 -2.97 -5.05 -7.36
CA PHE A 19 -3.29 -6.18 -6.47
C PHE A 19 -4.57 -5.90 -5.68
N THR A 20 -5.10 -6.90 -4.98
CA THR A 20 -6.30 -6.74 -4.15
C THR A 20 -5.97 -7.00 -2.69
N ILE A 21 -6.53 -6.18 -1.80
CA ILE A 21 -6.54 -6.41 -0.35
C ILE A 21 -7.99 -6.62 0.08
N ASN A 22 -8.27 -7.67 0.85
CA ASN A 22 -9.58 -7.82 1.46
C ASN A 22 -9.61 -7.11 2.81
N ILE A 23 -10.63 -6.29 3.01
CA ILE A 23 -10.88 -5.59 4.27
C ILE A 23 -12.18 -6.10 4.87
N LYS A 24 -12.10 -6.65 6.07
CA LYS A 24 -13.26 -7.02 6.88
C LYS A 24 -13.71 -5.84 7.72
N CYS A 25 -14.97 -5.44 7.57
CA CYS A 25 -15.57 -4.39 8.37
C CYS A 25 -15.69 -4.80 9.84
N LYS A 26 -15.16 -3.98 10.76
CA LYS A 26 -15.25 -4.26 12.21
C LYS A 26 -16.69 -4.16 12.75
N ARG A 27 -17.57 -3.41 12.07
CA ARG A 27 -18.96 -3.20 12.51
C ARG A 27 -19.89 -4.37 12.17
N CYS A 28 -19.87 -4.84 10.92
CA CYS A 28 -20.81 -5.86 10.43
C CYS A 28 -20.16 -7.17 9.95
N GLY A 29 -18.83 -7.22 9.85
CA GLY A 29 -18.09 -8.39 9.36
C GLY A 29 -18.09 -8.58 7.84
N GLU A 30 -18.69 -7.67 7.06
CA GLU A 30 -18.61 -7.69 5.59
C GLU A 30 -17.16 -7.63 5.11
N VAL A 31 -16.78 -8.50 4.17
CA VAL A 31 -15.45 -8.52 3.56
C VAL A 31 -15.53 -7.86 2.20
N ILE A 32 -14.73 -6.80 2.00
CA ILE A 32 -14.73 -5.99 0.80
C ILE A 32 -13.39 -6.16 0.08
N PRO A 33 -13.36 -6.63 -1.17
CA PRO A 33 -12.15 -6.67 -1.97
C PRO A 33 -11.81 -5.26 -2.48
N VAL A 34 -10.65 -4.74 -2.08
CA VAL A 34 -10.17 -3.41 -2.44
C VAL A 34 -9.03 -3.55 -3.44
N ARG A 35 -9.27 -3.16 -4.69
CA ARG A 35 -8.22 -3.12 -5.73
C ARG A 35 -7.28 -1.95 -5.48
N ILE A 36 -5.98 -2.20 -5.54
CA ILE A 36 -4.90 -1.24 -5.35
C ILE A 36 -4.14 -1.08 -6.66
N ARG A 37 -3.95 0.17 -7.10
CA ARG A 37 -3.08 0.55 -8.21
C ARG A 37 -1.99 1.48 -7.65
N ALA A 38 -0.91 0.88 -7.17
CA ALA A 38 0.05 1.58 -6.30
C ALA A 38 0.69 2.80 -6.97
N VAL A 39 1.06 2.69 -8.25
CA VAL A 39 1.72 3.79 -8.97
C VAL A 39 0.74 4.94 -9.24
N GLU A 40 -0.50 4.60 -9.56
CA GLU A 40 -1.52 5.56 -9.98
C GLU A 40 -2.26 6.22 -8.81
N GLU A 41 -2.28 5.58 -7.65
CA GLU A 41 -3.09 6.02 -6.48
C GLU A 41 -2.23 6.56 -5.32
N SER A 42 -0.90 6.41 -5.37
CA SER A 42 -0.02 6.90 -4.31
C SER A 42 0.53 8.30 -4.56
N ASN A 43 0.80 9.03 -3.49
CA ASN A 43 1.46 10.32 -3.51
C ASN A 43 2.91 10.15 -3.01
N PRO A 44 3.91 10.75 -3.68
CA PRO A 44 5.28 10.75 -3.18
C PRO A 44 5.41 11.64 -1.95
N GLU A 45 6.21 11.22 -1.00
CA GLU A 45 6.76 12.06 0.04
C GLU A 45 8.21 12.40 -0.26
N PHE A 46 8.54 13.68 -0.13
CA PHE A 46 9.86 14.22 -0.40
C PHE A 46 10.63 14.48 0.89
N GLY A 47 11.90 14.08 0.89
CA GLY A 47 12.85 14.38 1.94
C GLY A 47 13.40 15.80 1.85
N PRO A 48 14.35 16.17 2.74
CA PRO A 48 14.92 17.51 2.79
C PRO A 48 15.70 17.95 1.54
N SER A 49 16.08 17.01 0.66
CA SER A 49 16.83 17.29 -0.58
C SER A 49 15.98 17.02 -1.83
N ASP A 50 14.65 17.10 -1.72
CA ASP A 50 13.67 16.79 -2.77
C ASP A 50 13.75 15.35 -3.33
N GLU A 51 14.37 14.43 -2.60
CA GLU A 51 14.37 13.00 -2.92
C GLU A 51 13.08 12.33 -2.46
N ILE A 52 12.54 11.39 -3.27
CA ILE A 52 11.38 10.60 -2.83
C ILE A 52 11.83 9.61 -1.76
N VAL A 53 11.28 9.75 -0.54
CA VAL A 53 11.62 8.89 0.60
C VAL A 53 10.61 7.76 0.80
N ARG A 54 9.36 7.95 0.38
CA ARG A 54 8.30 6.93 0.37
C ARG A 54 7.14 7.35 -0.54
N TYR A 55 6.22 6.43 -0.78
CA TYR A 55 4.92 6.74 -1.37
C TYR A 55 3.82 6.38 -0.37
N GLU A 56 2.83 7.25 -0.24
CA GLU A 56 1.67 7.04 0.63
C GLU A 56 0.40 6.88 -0.22
N LEU A 57 -0.35 5.82 0.04
CA LEU A 57 -1.65 5.57 -0.57
C LEU A 57 -2.72 5.58 0.51
N TRP A 58 -3.70 6.46 0.35
CA TRP A 58 -4.88 6.54 1.18
C TRP A 58 -6.11 6.17 0.36
N LYS A 59 -6.95 5.29 0.91
CA LYS A 59 -8.18 4.85 0.24
C LYS A 59 -9.33 4.72 1.22
N ASP A 60 -10.39 5.47 0.94
CA ASP A 60 -11.66 5.35 1.65
C ASP A 60 -12.45 4.16 1.08
N VAL A 61 -12.95 3.32 1.98
CA VAL A 61 -13.65 2.08 1.65
C VAL A 61 -14.99 2.09 2.37
N LEU A 62 -16.06 1.99 1.59
CA LEU A 62 -17.43 1.96 2.09
C LEU A 62 -18.07 0.61 1.73
N GLY A 63 -18.67 -0.05 2.71
CA GLY A 63 -19.39 -1.31 2.51
C GLY A 63 -20.73 -1.13 1.82
N GLU A 64 -21.16 -2.17 1.11
CA GLU A 64 -22.46 -2.21 0.44
C GLU A 64 -23.58 -2.49 1.43
N LYS A 65 -23.36 -3.45 2.35
CA LYS A 65 -24.34 -3.82 3.39
C LYS A 65 -24.34 -2.86 4.55
N CYS A 66 -23.24 -2.14 4.74
CA CYS A 66 -22.95 -1.41 5.94
C CYS A 66 -22.16 -0.14 5.59
N PRO A 67 -22.77 1.06 5.70
CA PRO A 67 -22.07 2.32 5.45
C PRO A 67 -21.19 2.67 6.65
N ASN A 68 -20.18 1.85 6.91
CA ASN A 68 -19.13 2.10 7.88
C ASN A 68 -17.90 2.54 7.09
N LEU A 69 -17.47 3.78 7.25
CA LEU A 69 -16.28 4.27 6.57
C LEU A 69 -15.04 3.61 7.16
N MET A 70 -14.34 2.86 6.33
CA MET A 70 -13.02 2.31 6.61
C MET A 70 -11.99 3.09 5.81
N ARG A 71 -10.78 3.20 6.36
CA ARG A 71 -9.68 3.90 5.72
C ARG A 71 -8.47 3.00 5.65
N LEU A 72 -8.03 2.71 4.44
CA LEU A 72 -6.81 1.96 4.16
C LEU A 72 -5.66 2.95 3.95
N HIS A 73 -4.57 2.72 4.67
CA HIS A 73 -3.30 3.41 4.46
C HIS A 73 -2.22 2.37 4.10
N ILE A 74 -1.52 2.60 2.99
CA ILE A 74 -0.38 1.77 2.58
C ILE A 74 0.82 2.69 2.36
N THR A 75 1.93 2.35 3.01
CA THR A 75 3.21 2.98 2.75
C THR A 75 4.07 2.08 1.87
N PHE A 76 4.62 2.64 0.79
CA PHE A 76 5.59 1.97 -0.07
C PHE A 76 6.95 2.64 0.05
N SER A 77 8.02 1.84 -0.05
CA SER A 77 9.37 2.35 -0.22
C SER A 77 9.56 2.98 -1.61
N PRO A 78 10.66 3.73 -1.85
CA PRO A 78 10.98 4.27 -3.18
C PRO A 78 11.11 3.19 -4.26
N ASP A 79 11.45 1.96 -3.85
CA ASP A 79 11.52 0.78 -4.70
C ASP A 79 10.26 -0.10 -4.59
N TRP A 80 9.11 0.50 -4.28
CA TRP A 80 7.77 -0.10 -4.32
C TRP A 80 7.54 -1.35 -3.44
N ARG A 81 8.40 -1.61 -2.46
CA ARG A 81 8.11 -2.62 -1.42
C ARG A 81 7.09 -2.04 -0.46
N ILE A 82 6.15 -2.87 0.00
CA ILE A 82 5.19 -2.46 1.02
C ILE A 82 5.92 -2.39 2.37
N ILE A 83 5.94 -1.19 2.97
CA ILE A 83 6.50 -0.94 4.29
C ILE A 83 5.44 -1.23 5.36
N SER A 84 4.22 -0.73 5.18
CA SER A 84 3.11 -0.93 6.11
C SER A 84 1.77 -1.00 5.39
N LYS A 85 0.79 -1.63 6.04
CA LYS A 85 -0.62 -1.63 5.67
C LYS A 85 -1.44 -1.47 6.94
N GLU A 86 -2.25 -0.43 6.99
CA GLU A 86 -3.05 -0.09 8.16
C GLU A 86 -4.49 0.14 7.73
N VAL A 87 -5.43 -0.27 8.58
CA VAL A 87 -6.86 -0.06 8.33
C VAL A 87 -7.55 0.48 9.58
N GLU A 88 -8.22 1.61 9.43
CA GLU A 88 -9.16 2.15 10.41
C GLU A 88 -10.55 1.54 10.22
N ASN A 89 -11.24 1.25 11.33
CA ASN A 89 -12.60 0.68 11.35
C ASN A 89 -12.80 -0.66 10.59
N GLY A 90 -11.70 -1.33 10.26
CA GLY A 90 -11.67 -2.60 9.56
C GLY A 90 -10.44 -3.42 9.94
N GLU A 91 -10.32 -4.60 9.34
CA GLU A 91 -9.19 -5.52 9.51
C GLU A 91 -8.79 -6.07 8.15
N ILE A 92 -7.48 -6.14 7.87
CA ILE A 92 -6.98 -6.82 6.68
C ILE A 92 -7.11 -8.32 6.90
N VAL A 93 -7.72 -9.02 5.96
CA VAL A 93 -7.86 -10.49 6.00
C VAL A 93 -7.22 -11.10 4.76
N GLU A 94 -6.54 -12.23 4.95
CA GLU A 94 -5.99 -13.01 3.83
C GLU A 94 -7.10 -13.87 3.22
N ASP A 95 -7.02 -14.13 1.91
CA ASP A 95 -7.86 -15.16 1.29
C ASP A 95 -7.52 -16.50 1.94
N SER A 96 -8.51 -17.10 2.60
CA SER A 96 -8.45 -18.51 2.97
C SER A 96 -8.56 -19.33 1.69
N LYS A 97 -7.42 -19.73 1.11
CA LYS A 97 -7.39 -20.70 0.02
C LYS A 97 -7.97 -22.04 0.42
#